data_AF-A0A285T1G5-F1
#
_entry.id   AF-A0A285T1G5-F1
#
_cell.length_a   1.000
_cell.length_b   1.000
_cell.length_c   1.000
_cell.angle_alpha   90.00
_cell.angle_beta   90.00
_cell.angle_gamma   90.00
#
_symmetry.space_group_name_H-M   'P 1'
#
loop_
_entity.id
_entity.type
_entity.pdbx_description
1 polymer ?
#
loop_
_entity_poly.entity_id
_entity_poly.type
_entity_poly.pdbx_seq_one_letter_code
_entity_poly.pdbx_strand_id
1 'polypeptide(L)'
;MLIITENKLIDALEEYFTEHGFSVITKAKNRAPGIDLALFKNGVTLYIEAKGSVRNEYDTDPTIKPFTRNSVRNYVRKQITKLMEREEKGDGKNAFYIAAWPETPTYREEVNKKAKALSRLGYLHFWVQEDWSVKIEGPEADKLSQFVFKEVMQEL
;
A
#
# COMPACT_ATOMS: atom_id res chain seq x y z
N MET A 1 12.25 3.03 -13.82
CA MET A 1 11.66 3.72 -12.65
C MET A 1 10.17 3.79 -12.88
N LEU A 2 9.38 3.12 -12.05
CA LEU A 2 7.92 3.14 -12.13
C LEU A 2 7.40 4.57 -11.91
N ILE A 3 6.72 5.12 -12.92
CA ILE A 3 5.96 6.39 -12.83
C ILE A 3 4.49 6.04 -12.86
N ILE A 4 3.83 6.20 -11.71
CA ILE A 4 2.45 5.77 -11.53
C ILE A 4 1.69 6.77 -10.64
N THR A 5 0.43 6.98 -10.95
CA THR A 5 -0.50 7.76 -10.13
C THR A 5 -0.96 6.98 -8.91
N GLU A 6 -1.64 7.64 -7.99
CA GLU A 6 -2.26 6.98 -6.84
C GLU A 6 -3.42 6.08 -7.30
N ASN A 7 -4.22 6.52 -8.27
CA ASN A 7 -5.32 5.73 -8.83
C ASN A 7 -4.84 4.39 -9.40
N LYS A 8 -3.83 4.43 -10.30
CA LYS A 8 -3.28 3.20 -10.89
C LYS A 8 -2.58 2.31 -9.88
N LEU A 9 -1.96 2.89 -8.86
CA LEU A 9 -1.35 2.14 -7.76
C LEU A 9 -2.43 1.38 -6.96
N ILE A 10 -3.56 2.02 -6.69
CA ILE A 10 -4.70 1.38 -6.02
C ILE A 10 -5.30 0.29 -6.91
N ASP A 11 -5.48 0.56 -8.20
CA ASP A 11 -5.99 -0.43 -9.17
C ASP A 11 -5.09 -1.68 -9.19
N ALA A 12 -3.76 -1.51 -9.25
CA ALA A 12 -2.81 -2.63 -9.23
C ALA A 12 -2.84 -3.45 -7.93
N LEU A 13 -3.02 -2.79 -6.78
CA LEU A 13 -3.15 -3.48 -5.50
C LEU A 13 -4.46 -4.26 -5.43
N GLU A 14 -5.57 -3.67 -5.88
CA GLU A 14 -6.85 -4.38 -5.95
C GLU A 14 -6.75 -5.62 -6.84
N GLU A 15 -6.23 -5.48 -8.06
CA GLU A 15 -6.05 -6.60 -8.99
C GLU A 15 -5.21 -7.71 -8.35
N TYR A 16 -4.02 -7.36 -7.84
CA TYR A 16 -3.15 -8.32 -7.16
C TYR A 16 -3.86 -9.07 -6.03
N PHE A 17 -4.53 -8.36 -5.11
CA PHE A 17 -5.15 -9.04 -3.96
C PHE A 17 -6.44 -9.79 -4.31
N THR A 18 -7.21 -9.32 -5.30
CA THR A 18 -8.43 -10.01 -5.75
C THR A 18 -8.10 -11.32 -6.47
N GLU A 19 -7.03 -11.35 -7.27
CA GLU A 19 -6.47 -12.60 -7.83
C GLU A 19 -6.06 -13.60 -6.74
N HIS A 20 -5.73 -13.10 -5.55
CA HIS A 20 -5.39 -13.90 -4.38
C HIS A 20 -6.55 -14.09 -3.40
N GLY A 21 -7.80 -13.94 -3.87
CA GLY A 21 -9.01 -14.29 -3.13
C GLY A 21 -9.46 -13.26 -2.09
N PHE A 22 -8.96 -12.03 -2.14
CA PHE A 22 -9.53 -10.94 -1.33
C PHE A 22 -10.75 -10.33 -2.03
N SER A 23 -11.73 -9.90 -1.24
CA SER A 23 -12.86 -9.09 -1.67
C SER A 23 -12.62 -7.62 -1.35
N VAL A 24 -13.05 -6.72 -2.23
CA VAL A 24 -12.97 -5.26 -2.01
C VAL A 24 -14.10 -4.81 -1.08
N ILE A 25 -13.75 -4.18 0.05
CA ILE A 25 -14.71 -3.51 0.93
C ILE A 25 -14.90 -2.06 0.47
N THR A 26 -13.79 -1.34 0.29
CA THR A 26 -13.79 0.09 -0.04
C THR A 26 -12.68 0.41 -1.00
N LYS A 27 -12.96 1.30 -1.96
CA LYS A 27 -11.98 1.90 -2.85
C LYS A 27 -12.28 3.39 -3.01
N ALA A 28 -11.45 4.24 -2.42
CA ALA A 28 -11.57 5.68 -2.62
C ALA A 28 -10.94 6.04 -3.98
N LYS A 29 -11.72 6.68 -4.85
CA LYS A 29 -11.19 7.38 -6.03
C LYS A 29 -11.26 8.88 -5.80
N ASN A 30 -10.33 9.62 -6.39
CA ASN A 30 -10.40 11.08 -6.53
C ASN A 30 -10.56 11.88 -5.22
N ARG A 31 -9.77 11.57 -4.18
CA ARG A 31 -9.75 12.28 -2.88
C ARG A 31 -11.03 12.16 -2.05
N ALA A 32 -11.83 11.12 -2.27
CA ALA A 32 -12.92 10.79 -1.36
C ALA A 32 -12.37 10.61 0.08
N PRO A 33 -13.06 11.11 1.12
CA PRO A 33 -12.61 10.95 2.50
C PRO A 33 -12.66 9.48 2.91
N GLY A 34 -11.63 9.01 3.62
CA GLY A 34 -11.52 7.63 4.07
C GLY A 34 -10.15 7.03 3.76
N ILE A 35 -10.09 5.69 3.83
CA ILE A 35 -8.95 4.88 3.41
C ILE A 35 -8.95 4.71 1.89
N ASP A 36 -7.77 4.65 1.29
CA ASP A 36 -7.66 4.53 -0.17
C ASP A 36 -8.19 3.18 -0.66
N LEU A 37 -7.83 2.09 0.02
CA LEU A 37 -8.29 0.74 -0.30
C LEU A 37 -8.50 -0.08 0.98
N ALA A 38 -9.61 -0.82 1.04
CA ALA A 38 -9.87 -1.81 2.07
C ALA A 38 -10.24 -3.15 1.43
N LEU A 39 -9.55 -4.21 1.84
CA LEU A 39 -9.70 -5.57 1.30
C LEU A 39 -9.98 -6.56 2.43
N PHE A 40 -10.74 -7.60 2.16
CA PHE A 40 -11.11 -8.61 3.15
C PHE A 40 -10.88 -10.02 2.62
N LYS A 41 -10.33 -10.89 3.47
CA LYS A 41 -10.25 -12.33 3.22
C LYS A 41 -10.28 -13.05 4.56
N ASN A 42 -11.10 -14.10 4.69
CA ASN A 42 -11.10 -15.03 5.83
C ASN A 42 -10.99 -14.36 7.22
N GLY A 43 -11.74 -13.27 7.45
CA GLY A 43 -11.75 -12.56 8.74
C GLY A 43 -10.58 -11.59 8.95
N VAL A 44 -9.69 -11.41 7.97
CA VAL A 44 -8.58 -10.47 7.96
C VAL A 44 -8.94 -9.29 7.05
N THR A 45 -8.76 -8.06 7.55
CA THR A 45 -8.93 -6.84 6.75
C THR A 45 -7.59 -6.17 6.49
N LEU A 46 -7.33 -5.77 5.24
CA LEU A 46 -6.20 -4.91 4.88
C LEU A 46 -6.73 -3.48 4.70
N TYR A 47 -6.21 -2.52 5.46
CA TYR A 47 -6.47 -1.10 5.29
C TYR A 47 -5.23 -0.43 4.72
N ILE A 48 -5.34 0.06 3.49
CA ILE A 48 -4.20 0.50 2.70
C ILE A 48 -4.32 1.99 2.39
N GLU A 49 -3.32 2.77 2.80
CA GLU A 49 -3.08 4.14 2.33
C GLU A 49 -2.03 4.09 1.21
N ALA A 50 -2.39 4.54 0.02
CA ALA A 50 -1.60 4.46 -1.18
C ALA A 50 -1.06 5.83 -1.60
N LYS A 51 0.16 5.88 -2.12
CA LYS A 51 0.67 7.10 -2.76
C LYS A 51 1.51 6.79 -3.99
N GLY A 52 1.02 7.25 -5.15
CA GLY A 52 1.75 7.20 -6.41
C GLY A 52 2.96 8.13 -6.44
N SER A 53 3.79 8.00 -7.48
CA SER A 53 4.95 8.86 -7.73
C SER A 53 4.59 10.18 -8.42
N VAL A 54 3.35 10.33 -8.89
CA VAL A 54 2.82 11.52 -9.58
C VAL A 54 1.36 11.78 -9.18
N ARG A 55 0.80 12.93 -9.58
CA ARG A 55 -0.61 13.27 -9.31
C ARG A 55 -1.55 12.52 -10.25
N ASN A 56 -2.78 12.24 -9.80
CA ASN A 56 -3.80 11.52 -10.58
C ASN A 56 -4.22 12.22 -11.88
N GLU A 57 -4.08 13.55 -11.96
CA GLU A 57 -4.33 14.30 -13.20
C GLU A 57 -3.42 13.89 -14.37
N TYR A 58 -2.34 13.14 -14.10
CA TYR A 58 -1.40 12.65 -15.10
C TYR A 58 -1.55 11.15 -15.41
N ASP A 59 -2.73 10.56 -15.15
CA ASP A 59 -3.01 9.14 -15.47
C ASP A 59 -2.64 8.76 -16.91
N THR A 60 -2.61 9.72 -17.84
CA THR A 60 -2.33 9.50 -19.26
C THR A 60 -1.05 10.17 -19.79
N ASP A 61 -0.27 10.85 -18.95
CA ASP A 61 0.91 11.62 -19.40
C ASP A 61 2.23 10.99 -18.92
N PRO A 62 2.96 10.27 -19.80
CA PRO A 62 4.23 9.66 -19.45
C PRO A 62 5.40 10.65 -19.38
N THR A 63 5.21 11.92 -19.76
CA THR A 63 6.27 12.94 -19.79
C THR A 63 6.44 13.68 -18.46
N ILE A 64 5.53 13.43 -17.51
CA ILE A 64 5.51 14.11 -16.23
C ILE A 64 6.69 13.71 -15.34
N LYS A 65 7.21 14.68 -14.59
CA LYS A 65 8.28 14.43 -13.61
C LYS A 65 7.70 13.84 -12.32
N PRO A 66 8.35 12.81 -11.74
CA PRO A 66 7.98 12.29 -10.42
C PRO A 66 8.03 13.34 -9.32
N PHE A 67 7.37 13.04 -8.21
CA PHE A 67 7.43 13.82 -6.99
C PHE A 67 8.88 14.00 -6.53
N THR A 68 9.17 15.23 -6.10
CA THR A 68 10.46 15.55 -5.48
C THR A 68 10.63 14.80 -4.17
N ARG A 69 11.88 14.66 -3.70
CA ARG A 69 12.18 14.10 -2.37
C ARG A 69 11.41 14.79 -1.24
N ASN A 70 11.27 16.12 -1.30
CA ASN A 70 10.52 16.88 -0.30
C ASN A 70 9.04 16.52 -0.29
N SER A 71 8.45 16.33 -1.47
CA SER A 71 7.08 15.86 -1.62
C SER A 71 6.90 14.44 -1.07
N VAL A 72 7.78 13.51 -1.46
CA VAL A 72 7.78 12.12 -0.97
C VAL A 72 7.88 12.08 0.55
N ARG A 73 8.84 12.80 1.15
CA ARG A 73 9.00 12.88 2.61
C ARG A 73 7.73 13.36 3.31
N ASN A 74 7.05 14.36 2.74
CA ASN A 74 5.81 14.88 3.29
C ASN A 74 4.65 13.87 3.18
N TYR A 75 4.55 13.17 2.05
CA TYR A 75 3.51 12.15 1.86
C TYR A 75 3.69 10.96 2.78
N VAL A 76 4.91 10.41 2.87
CA VAL A 76 5.23 9.30 3.78
C VAL A 76 4.84 9.65 5.22
N ARG A 77 5.21 10.84 5.70
CA ARG A 77 4.82 11.30 7.05
C ARG A 77 3.31 11.33 7.24
N LYS A 78 2.58 11.94 6.31
CA LYS A 78 1.12 12.07 6.38
C LYS A 78 0.41 10.71 6.36
N GLN A 79 0.85 9.78 5.51
CA GLN A 79 0.24 8.45 5.43
C GLN A 79 0.44 7.66 6.72
N ILE A 80 1.65 7.65 7.29
CA ILE A 80 1.89 6.97 8.55
C ILE A 80 1.03 7.56 9.67
N THR A 81 0.92 8.90 9.77
CA THR A 81 0.03 9.54 10.75
C THR A 81 -1.43 9.12 10.55
N LYS A 82 -1.95 9.10 9.32
CA LYS A 82 -3.32 8.64 9.05
C LYS A 82 -3.55 7.19 9.44
N LEU A 83 -2.58 6.30 9.17
CA LEU A 83 -2.68 4.90 9.54
C LEU A 83 -2.75 4.74 11.06
N MET A 84 -1.91 5.46 11.81
CA MET A 84 -1.96 5.51 13.29
C MET A 84 -3.33 6.00 13.79
N GLU A 85 -3.84 7.12 13.24
CA GLU A 85 -5.15 7.66 13.62
C GLU A 85 -6.30 6.68 13.35
N ARG A 86 -6.14 5.82 12.33
CA ARG A 86 -7.16 4.86 11.94
C ARG A 86 -7.10 3.58 12.75
N GLU A 87 -5.90 3.13 13.08
CA GLU A 87 -5.66 2.05 14.03
C GLU A 87 -6.26 2.37 15.39
N GLU A 88 -6.02 3.59 15.90
CA GLU A 88 -6.56 4.05 17.18
C GLU A 88 -8.10 4.09 17.21
N LYS A 89 -8.74 4.42 16.09
CA LYS A 89 -10.22 4.43 15.98
C LYS A 89 -10.84 3.04 16.01
N GLY A 90 -10.04 2.00 15.74
CA GLY A 90 -10.42 0.60 15.91
C GLY A 90 -11.49 0.11 14.93
N ASP A 91 -11.07 -0.46 13.80
CA ASP A 91 -11.98 -1.13 12.85
C ASP A 91 -11.96 -2.68 13.00
N GLY A 92 -11.33 -3.24 14.06
CA GLY A 92 -11.39 -4.68 14.39
C GLY A 92 -10.09 -5.30 14.92
N LYS A 93 -10.19 -6.46 15.58
CA LYS A 93 -9.04 -7.20 16.20
C LYS A 93 -8.14 -7.95 15.21
N ASN A 94 -8.44 -7.93 13.92
CA ASN A 94 -7.73 -8.71 12.90
C ASN A 94 -7.57 -7.89 11.60
N ALA A 95 -6.85 -6.77 11.71
CA ALA A 95 -6.63 -5.85 10.61
C ALA A 95 -5.15 -5.48 10.49
N PHE A 96 -4.72 -5.26 9.24
CA PHE A 96 -3.40 -4.71 8.93
C PHE A 96 -3.56 -3.29 8.41
N TYR A 97 -2.77 -2.36 8.96
CA TYR A 97 -2.69 -0.97 8.52
C TYR A 97 -1.41 -0.80 7.70
N ILE A 98 -1.56 -0.55 6.41
CA ILE A 98 -0.49 -0.69 5.42
C ILE A 98 -0.32 0.60 4.65
N ALA A 99 0.93 1.03 4.48
CA ALA A 99 1.27 2.08 3.52
C ALA A 99 1.77 1.44 2.22
N ALA A 100 1.30 1.94 1.07
CA ALA A 100 1.67 1.41 -0.23
C ALA A 100 2.26 2.48 -1.15
N TRP A 101 3.32 2.12 -1.86
CA TRP A 101 4.07 2.99 -2.77
C TRP A 101 4.56 2.22 -4.00
N PRO A 102 4.84 2.92 -5.12
CA PRO A 102 5.68 2.34 -6.15
C PRO A 102 7.11 2.14 -5.63
N GLU A 103 7.75 1.04 -6.02
CA GLU A 103 9.16 0.83 -5.72
C GLU A 103 10.02 1.78 -6.56
N THR A 104 10.42 2.89 -5.96
CA THR A 104 11.33 3.88 -6.56
C THR A 104 12.46 4.22 -5.58
N PRO A 105 13.63 4.65 -6.08
CA PRO A 105 14.74 5.05 -5.20
C PRO A 105 14.34 6.11 -4.18
N THR A 106 13.53 7.10 -4.57
CA THR A 106 13.12 8.19 -3.67
C THR A 106 12.23 7.71 -2.53
N TYR A 107 11.24 6.85 -2.80
CA TYR A 107 10.44 6.26 -1.72
C TYR A 107 11.25 5.32 -0.85
N ARG A 108 12.05 4.42 -1.45
CA ARG A 108 12.95 3.50 -0.73
C ARG A 108 13.87 4.26 0.23
N GLU A 109 14.55 5.31 -0.24
CA GLU A 109 15.40 6.13 0.62
C GLU A 109 14.66 6.75 1.80
N GLU A 110 13.47 7.33 1.56
CA GLU A 110 12.73 8.04 2.61
C GLU A 110 12.13 7.10 3.66
N VAL A 111 11.72 5.89 3.25
CA VAL A 111 11.22 4.83 4.15
C VAL A 111 12.36 4.16 4.89
N ASN A 112 13.48 3.84 4.23
CA ASN A 112 14.63 3.15 4.84
C ASN A 112 15.28 3.95 5.97
N LYS A 113 15.29 5.29 5.88
CA LYS A 113 15.69 6.16 7.00
C LYS A 113 14.89 5.95 8.29
N LYS A 114 13.70 5.35 8.19
CA LYS A 114 12.74 5.15 9.29
C LYS A 114 12.41 3.67 9.50
N ALA A 115 13.01 2.74 8.75
CA ALA A 115 12.64 1.33 8.73
C ALA A 115 12.65 0.70 10.13
N LYS A 116 13.68 0.98 10.95
CA LYS A 116 13.76 0.46 12.33
C LYS A 116 12.61 0.95 13.22
N ALA A 117 12.15 2.19 13.02
CA ALA A 117 11.03 2.72 13.78
C ALA A 117 9.70 2.13 13.29
N LEU A 118 9.49 2.08 11.97
CA LEU A 118 8.28 1.52 11.36
C LEU A 118 8.11 0.04 11.72
N SER A 119 9.21 -0.73 11.70
CA SER A 119 9.22 -2.14 12.10
C SER A 119 8.83 -2.33 13.58
N ARG A 120 9.31 -1.49 14.49
CA ARG A 120 8.90 -1.56 15.91
C ARG A 120 7.44 -1.17 16.14
N LEU A 121 6.89 -0.32 15.27
CA LEU A 121 5.49 0.12 15.35
C LEU A 121 4.52 -0.89 14.71
N GLY A 122 5.00 -1.99 14.14
CA GLY A 122 4.11 -3.01 13.55
C GLY A 122 3.67 -2.72 12.12
N TYR A 123 4.06 -1.59 11.51
CA TYR A 123 3.55 -1.21 10.19
C TYR A 123 4.15 -2.05 9.07
N LEU A 124 3.26 -2.58 8.23
CA LEU A 124 3.59 -3.23 6.96
C LEU A 124 3.63 -2.19 5.84
N HIS A 125 4.44 -2.47 4.82
CA HIS A 125 4.53 -1.68 3.61
C HIS A 125 4.37 -2.57 2.38
N PHE A 126 3.64 -2.06 1.40
CA PHE A 126 3.56 -2.65 0.08
C PHE A 126 4.37 -1.83 -0.93
N TRP A 127 5.15 -2.56 -1.73
CA TRP A 127 5.94 -2.00 -2.82
C TRP A 127 5.44 -2.58 -4.13
N VAL A 128 4.75 -1.77 -4.93
CA VAL A 128 4.34 -2.16 -6.27
C VAL A 128 5.54 -2.03 -7.21
N GLN A 129 5.89 -3.14 -7.86
CA GLN A 129 7.02 -3.27 -8.77
C GLN A 129 6.65 -2.83 -10.20
N GLU A 130 7.65 -2.74 -11.07
CA GLU A 130 7.45 -2.41 -12.49
C GLU A 130 6.66 -3.50 -13.26
N ASP A 131 6.74 -4.75 -12.81
CA ASP A 131 5.98 -5.89 -13.35
C ASP A 131 4.62 -6.07 -12.67
N TRP A 132 4.16 -5.07 -11.90
CA TRP A 132 2.90 -5.08 -11.14
C TRP A 132 2.83 -6.07 -9.98
N SER A 133 3.92 -6.81 -9.70
CA SER A 133 4.00 -7.60 -8.48
C SER A 133 4.04 -6.72 -7.22
N VAL A 134 3.60 -7.27 -6.10
CA VAL A 134 3.59 -6.58 -4.80
C VAL A 134 4.59 -7.25 -3.87
N LYS A 135 5.61 -6.51 -3.43
CA LYS A 135 6.47 -6.94 -2.32
C LYS A 135 5.87 -6.47 -1.00
N ILE A 136 5.83 -7.38 -0.03
CA ILE A 136 5.35 -7.11 1.32
C ILE A 136 6.56 -7.03 2.25
N GLU A 137 6.68 -5.94 3.00
CA GLU A 137 7.78 -5.73 3.94
C GLU A 137 7.27 -5.25 5.31
N GLY A 138 7.98 -5.60 6.38
CA GLY A 138 7.64 -5.25 7.76
C GLY A 138 7.55 -6.46 8.69
N PRO A 139 7.20 -6.26 9.97
CA PRO A 139 7.34 -7.29 11.01
C PRO A 139 6.44 -8.52 10.84
N GLU A 140 5.31 -8.39 10.13
CA GLU A 140 4.40 -9.52 9.82
C GLU A 140 4.38 -9.90 8.32
N ALA A 141 5.41 -9.49 7.57
CA ALA A 141 5.44 -9.69 6.12
C ALA A 141 5.33 -11.17 5.71
N ASP A 142 6.06 -12.06 6.38
CA ASP A 142 6.04 -13.50 6.09
C ASP A 142 4.66 -14.10 6.37
N LYS A 143 4.03 -13.70 7.48
CA LYS A 143 2.70 -14.18 7.87
C LYS A 143 1.64 -13.71 6.87
N LEU A 144 1.67 -12.44 6.47
CA LEU A 144 0.75 -11.93 5.46
C LEU A 144 1.01 -12.56 4.10
N SER A 145 2.27 -12.73 3.69
CA SER A 145 2.61 -13.40 2.43
C SER A 145 2.08 -14.83 2.40
N GLN A 146 2.30 -15.61 3.47
CA GLN A 146 1.71 -16.95 3.58
C GLN A 146 0.19 -16.90 3.50
N PHE A 147 -0.46 -15.94 4.16
CA PHE A 147 -1.91 -15.80 4.10
C PHE A 147 -2.44 -15.47 2.70
N VAL A 148 -1.71 -14.64 1.95
CA VAL A 148 -2.01 -14.33 0.54
C VAL A 148 -1.91 -15.58 -0.34
N PHE A 149 -0.88 -16.41 -0.16
CA PHE A 149 -0.61 -17.55 -1.05
C PHE A 149 -1.17 -18.92 -0.58
N LYS A 150 -1.63 -19.06 0.67
CA LYS A 150 -1.96 -20.37 1.28
C LYS A 150 -3.11 -21.13 0.63
N GLU A 151 -4.00 -20.48 -0.11
CA GLU A 151 -5.11 -21.16 -0.80
C GLU A 151 -4.73 -21.69 -2.20
N VAL A 152 -3.69 -21.14 -2.83
CA VAL A 152 -3.26 -21.57 -4.18
C VAL A 152 -2.61 -22.96 -4.16
N MET A 153 -2.08 -23.38 -2.99
CA MET A 153 -1.32 -24.62 -2.83
C MET A 153 -2.16 -25.84 -2.41
N GLN A 154 -3.49 -25.71 -2.30
CA GLN A 154 -4.37 -26.85 -2.02
C GLN A 154 -5.06 -27.44 -3.26
N GLU A 155 -4.83 -26.86 -4.45
CA GLU A 155 -5.39 -27.33 -5.72
C GLU A 155 -4.35 -27.84 -6.74
N LEU A 156 -3.13 -28.18 -6.28
CA LEU A 156 -2.10 -28.89 -7.06
C LEU A 156 -1.72 -30.21 -6.39
#